data_AF-A0A380ELU7-F1
#
_entry.id   AF-A0A380ELU7-F1
#
_cell.length_a   1.000
_cell.length_b   1.000
_cell.length_c   1.000
_cell.angle_alpha   90.00
_cell.angle_beta   90.00
_cell.angle_gamma   90.00
#
_symmetry.space_group_name_H-M   'P 1'
#
loop_
_entity.id
_entity.type
_entity.pdbx_description
1 polymer ?
#
loop_
_entity_poly.entity_id
_entity_poly.type
_entity_poly.pdbx_seq_one_letter_code
_entity_poly.pdbx_strand_id
1 'polypeptide(L)'
;MKQSKDWQNNAKKYESQLILNYTGLNIEAEIQALETLARSKVDGIVLMATDITERHIEVINKMNVPIVIVGQQHEQLHSIVHDDYKAGQIIGEWIGQQGYQQVEVFSVSEKDIAVGIHRKRGLLDQLAKYQIKPNIHETNFTYVEAQKMLQMFWKMWSK
;
A
#
# COMPACT_ATOMS: atom_id res chain seq x y z
N MET A 1 -5.45 12.89 -5.39
CA MET A 1 -5.61 14.35 -5.59
C MET A 1 -5.78 15.15 -4.30
N LYS A 2 -6.50 14.68 -3.26
CA LYS A 2 -6.63 15.43 -1.99
C LYS A 2 -5.32 15.47 -1.21
N GLN A 3 -4.70 14.31 -1.01
CA GLN A 3 -3.46 14.18 -0.23
C GLN A 3 -2.28 14.99 -0.80
N SER A 4 -2.10 15.03 -2.13
CA SER A 4 -1.05 15.85 -2.76
C SER A 4 -1.25 17.35 -2.55
N LYS A 5 -2.50 17.82 -2.49
CA LYS A 5 -2.82 19.22 -2.13
C LYS A 5 -2.51 19.50 -0.67
N ASP A 6 -2.80 18.55 0.22
CA ASP A 6 -2.49 18.68 1.65
C ASP A 6 -0.97 18.77 1.88
N TRP A 7 -0.17 17.97 1.16
CA TRP A 7 1.29 18.06 1.18
C TRP A 7 1.80 19.43 0.71
N GLN A 8 1.25 19.96 -0.39
CA GLN A 8 1.62 21.30 -0.89
C GLN A 8 1.26 22.40 0.12
N ASN A 9 0.08 22.32 0.75
CA ASN A 9 -0.36 23.27 1.76
C ASN A 9 0.55 23.23 3.00
N ASN A 10 0.91 22.04 3.46
CA ASN A 10 1.82 21.87 4.59
C ASN A 10 3.23 22.37 4.26
N ALA A 11 3.76 22.05 3.07
CA ALA A 11 5.05 22.57 2.64
C ALA A 11 5.06 24.11 2.64
N LYS A 12 4.01 24.74 2.12
CA LYS A 12 3.86 26.20 2.16
C LYS A 12 3.78 26.74 3.60
N LYS A 13 3.07 26.06 4.50
CA LYS A 13 2.94 26.43 5.92
C LYS A 13 4.29 26.41 6.64
N TYR A 14 5.17 25.46 6.30
CA TYR A 14 6.49 25.31 6.91
C TYR A 14 7.61 25.90 6.03
N GLU A 15 7.29 26.77 5.09
CA GLU A 15 8.25 27.44 4.19
C GLU A 15 9.22 26.47 3.50
N SER A 16 8.74 25.26 3.21
CA SER A 16 9.50 24.16 2.60
C SER A 16 9.15 24.02 1.12
N GLN A 17 10.11 23.56 0.31
CA GLN A 17 9.87 23.22 -1.09
C GLN A 17 9.55 21.73 -1.24
N LEU A 18 8.41 21.41 -1.86
CA LEU A 18 8.03 20.04 -2.16
C LEU A 18 8.47 19.64 -3.57
N ILE A 19 9.25 18.57 -3.68
CA ILE A 19 9.57 17.90 -4.94
C ILE A 19 8.78 16.59 -4.98
N LEU A 20 7.99 16.38 -6.04
CA LEU A 20 7.21 15.17 -6.25
C LEU A 20 7.81 14.36 -7.40
N ASN A 21 8.05 13.08 -7.16
CA ASN A 21 8.49 12.13 -8.17
C ASN A 21 7.56 10.91 -8.17
N TYR A 22 7.07 10.50 -9.33
CA TYR A 22 6.16 9.36 -9.49
C TYR A 22 6.88 8.25 -10.25
N THR A 23 7.00 7.09 -9.61
CA THR A 23 7.81 5.96 -10.09
C THR A 23 6.97 4.85 -10.72
N GLY A 24 5.63 4.94 -10.65
CA GLY A 24 4.73 3.99 -11.31
C GLY A 24 4.83 2.56 -10.80
N LEU A 25 5.13 2.35 -9.51
CA LEU A 25 5.38 1.04 -8.90
C LEU A 25 6.59 0.29 -9.50
N ASN A 26 7.49 1.01 -10.18
CA ASN A 26 8.73 0.46 -10.70
C ASN A 26 9.85 0.65 -9.67
N ILE A 27 10.34 -0.46 -9.15
CA ILE A 27 11.39 -0.49 -8.11
C ILE A 27 12.68 0.21 -8.60
N GLU A 28 13.11 -0.02 -9.84
CA GLU A 28 14.33 0.61 -10.35
C GLU A 28 14.18 2.12 -10.50
N ALA A 29 13.03 2.59 -10.98
CA ALA A 29 12.73 4.02 -11.06
C ALA A 29 12.66 4.66 -9.67
N GLU A 30 12.15 3.93 -8.68
CA GLU A 30 12.11 4.36 -7.28
C GLU A 30 13.50 4.50 -6.66
N ILE A 31 14.36 3.50 -6.85
CA ILE A 31 15.77 3.57 -6.42
C ILE A 31 16.51 4.74 -7.10
N GLN A 32 16.34 4.92 -8.40
CA GLN A 32 16.94 6.04 -9.14
C GLN A 32 16.43 7.40 -8.64
N ALA A 33 15.15 7.50 -8.29
CA ALA A 33 14.57 8.71 -7.72
C ALA A 33 15.15 9.01 -6.33
N LEU A 34 15.29 8.00 -5.46
CA LEU A 34 15.93 8.15 -4.14
C LEU A 34 17.36 8.68 -4.27
N GLU A 35 18.17 8.06 -5.13
CA GLU A 35 19.54 8.49 -5.37
C GLU A 35 19.64 9.92 -5.94
N THR A 36 18.73 10.27 -6.84
CA THR A 36 18.69 11.61 -7.45
C THR A 36 18.29 12.68 -6.43
N LEU A 37 17.28 12.41 -5.60
CA LEU A 37 16.85 13.32 -4.54
C LEU A 37 17.94 13.49 -3.49
N ALA A 38 18.61 12.41 -3.09
CA ALA A 38 19.72 12.47 -2.14
C ALA A 38 20.87 13.35 -2.65
N ARG A 39 21.21 13.27 -3.95
CA ARG A 39 22.22 14.17 -4.57
C ARG A 39 21.77 15.61 -4.69
N SER A 40 20.46 15.86 -4.76
CA SER A 40 19.88 17.20 -4.91
C SER A 40 19.89 18.03 -3.62
N LYS A 41 20.50 17.52 -2.53
CA LYS A 41 20.60 18.19 -1.22
C LYS A 41 19.24 18.57 -0.62
N VAL A 42 18.25 17.69 -0.77
CA VAL A 42 16.99 17.82 -0.03
C VAL A 42 17.20 17.56 1.46
N ASP A 43 16.42 18.21 2.31
CA ASP A 43 16.54 18.07 3.78
C ASP A 43 15.96 16.75 4.31
N GLY A 44 15.12 16.07 3.52
CA GLY A 44 14.51 14.80 3.86
C GLY A 44 13.71 14.21 2.70
N ILE A 45 13.46 12.90 2.76
CA ILE A 45 12.68 12.17 1.75
C ILE A 45 11.54 11.42 2.42
N VAL A 46 10.35 11.55 1.86
CA VAL A 46 9.20 10.71 2.21
C VAL A 46 9.01 9.67 1.11
N LEU A 47 9.22 8.39 1.45
CA LEU A 47 9.07 7.28 0.52
C LEU A 47 7.68 6.64 0.67
N MET A 48 6.88 6.69 -0.38
CA MET A 48 5.57 6.03 -0.46
C MET A 48 5.67 4.82 -1.39
N ALA A 49 6.09 3.68 -0.85
CA ALA A 49 6.29 2.44 -1.60
C ALA A 49 5.21 1.40 -1.25
N THR A 50 5.01 0.40 -2.10
CA THR A 50 4.16 -0.77 -1.83
C THR A 50 4.95 -1.98 -1.31
N ASP A 51 6.28 -1.97 -1.48
CA ASP A 51 7.20 -3.03 -1.08
C ASP A 51 8.54 -2.37 -0.68
N ILE A 52 9.18 -2.87 0.38
CA ILE A 52 10.49 -2.40 0.84
C ILE A 52 11.48 -3.56 0.69
N THR A 53 12.21 -3.55 -0.42
CA THR A 53 13.18 -4.59 -0.74
C THR A 53 14.53 -4.35 -0.08
N GLU A 54 15.37 -5.39 0.00
CA GLU A 54 16.77 -5.29 0.46
C GLU A 54 17.55 -4.19 -0.28
N ARG A 55 17.28 -4.01 -1.58
CA ARG A 55 17.91 -2.95 -2.38
C ARG A 55 17.55 -1.55 -1.89
N HIS A 56 16.31 -1.33 -1.44
CA HIS A 56 15.93 -0.05 -0.82
C HIS A 56 16.73 0.17 0.44
N ILE A 57 16.85 -0.85 1.30
CA ILE A 57 17.62 -0.78 2.54
C ILE A 57 19.08 -0.43 2.28
N GLU A 58 19.74 -1.11 1.34
CA GLU A 58 21.14 -0.83 0.97
C GLU A 58 21.35 0.60 0.51
N VAL A 59 20.43 1.12 -0.31
CA VAL A 59 20.51 2.46 -0.89
C VAL A 59 20.23 3.51 0.18
N ILE A 60 19.17 3.34 0.96
CA ILE A 60 18.78 4.26 2.04
C ILE A 60 19.87 4.34 3.12
N ASN A 61 20.46 3.23 3.54
CA ASN A 61 21.52 3.22 4.56
C ASN A 61 22.83 3.89 4.13
N LYS A 62 23.04 4.11 2.82
CA LYS A 62 24.19 4.84 2.28
C LYS A 62 23.93 6.34 2.13
N MET A 63 22.69 6.78 2.35
CA MET A 63 22.30 8.18 2.21
C MET A 63 22.47 8.94 3.53
N ASN A 64 22.96 10.18 3.44
CA ASN A 64 23.01 11.09 4.58
C ASN A 64 21.72 11.90 4.77
N VAL A 65 20.72 11.68 3.89
CA VAL A 65 19.44 12.38 3.93
C VAL A 65 18.46 11.54 4.74
N PRO A 66 17.78 12.11 5.76
CA PRO A 66 16.76 11.38 6.52
C PRO A 66 15.60 10.91 5.64
N ILE A 67 15.20 9.64 5.79
CA ILE A 67 14.11 9.03 5.01
C ILE A 67 13.06 8.47 5.97
N VAL A 68 11.80 8.77 5.69
CA VAL A 68 10.65 8.17 6.37
C VAL A 68 9.79 7.45 5.35
N ILE A 69 9.46 6.19 5.63
CA ILE A 69 8.54 5.39 4.82
C ILE A 69 7.11 5.68 5.26
N VAL A 70 6.19 5.80 4.31
CA VAL A 70 4.75 5.97 4.59
C VAL A 70 3.97 4.85 3.91
N GLY A 71 3.13 4.17 4.68
CA GLY A 71 2.23 3.11 4.19
C GLY A 71 2.85 1.71 4.16
N GLN A 72 4.14 1.58 4.42
CA GLN A 72 4.85 0.32 4.64
C GLN A 72 5.78 0.43 5.84
N GLN A 73 6.27 -0.69 6.35
CA GLN A 73 7.18 -0.76 7.49
C GLN A 73 8.38 -1.66 7.20
N HIS A 74 9.51 -1.32 7.81
CA HIS A 74 10.70 -2.15 7.83
C HIS A 74 11.42 -1.96 9.18
N GLU A 75 11.96 -3.02 9.76
CA GLU A 75 12.52 -2.99 11.13
C GLU A 75 13.69 -2.01 11.31
N GLN A 76 14.43 -1.75 10.22
CA GLN A 76 15.61 -0.89 10.22
C GLN A 76 15.31 0.58 9.88
N LEU A 77 14.09 0.91 9.44
CA LEU A 77 13.77 2.23 8.90
C LEU A 77 12.59 2.87 9.64
N HIS A 78 12.62 4.19 9.75
CA HIS A 78 11.48 4.92 10.31
C HIS A 78 10.28 4.84 9.36
N SER A 79 9.14 4.40 9.90
CA SER A 79 7.92 4.21 9.13
C SER A 79 6.70 4.78 9.83
N ILE A 80 5.80 5.36 9.03
CA ILE A 80 4.45 5.75 9.44
C ILE A 80 3.47 4.83 8.70
N VAL A 81 2.76 4.00 9.46
CA VAL A 81 1.80 3.04 8.91
C VAL A 81 0.41 3.24 9.50
N HIS A 82 -0.58 2.71 8.79
CA HIS A 82 -1.93 2.58 9.34
C HIS A 82 -2.04 1.29 10.16
N ASP A 83 -3.05 1.22 11.01
CA ASP A 83 -3.47 -0.06 11.60
C ASP A 83 -4.26 -0.86 10.56
N ASP A 84 -3.52 -1.47 9.63
CA ASP A 84 -4.09 -2.21 8.51
C ASP A 84 -4.87 -3.44 8.97
N TYR A 85 -4.43 -4.10 10.03
CA TYR A 85 -5.16 -5.20 10.63
C TYR A 85 -6.54 -4.73 11.12
N LYS A 86 -6.59 -3.61 11.87
CA LYS A 86 -7.86 -3.05 12.32
C LYS A 86 -8.73 -2.59 11.16
N ALA A 87 -8.15 -2.02 10.10
CA ALA A 87 -8.89 -1.66 8.89
C ALA A 87 -9.56 -2.89 8.26
N GLY A 88 -8.83 -4.01 8.17
CA GLY A 88 -9.38 -5.29 7.73
C GLY A 88 -10.54 -5.76 8.60
N GLN A 89 -10.38 -5.71 9.93
CA GLN A 89 -11.44 -6.09 10.87
C GLN A 89 -12.70 -5.23 10.72
N ILE A 90 -12.56 -3.91 10.55
CA ILE A 90 -13.72 -3.01 10.38
C ILE A 90 -14.57 -3.43 9.18
N ILE A 91 -13.92 -3.75 8.06
CA ILE A 91 -14.62 -4.19 6.84
C ILE A 91 -15.21 -5.59 7.02
N GLY A 92 -14.46 -6.52 7.62
CA GLY A 92 -14.94 -7.88 7.87
C GLY A 92 -16.15 -7.93 8.80
N GLU A 93 -16.20 -7.05 9.81
CA GLU A 93 -17.34 -6.90 10.71
C GLU A 93 -18.57 -6.47 9.93
N TRP A 94 -18.42 -5.40 9.13
CA TRP A 94 -19.53 -4.89 8.33
C TRP A 94 -20.09 -5.95 7.38
N ILE A 95 -19.23 -6.67 6.65
CA ILE A 95 -19.62 -7.77 5.73
C ILE A 95 -20.33 -8.89 6.51
N GLY A 96 -19.78 -9.33 7.64
CA GLY A 96 -20.34 -10.40 8.45
C GLY A 96 -21.75 -10.11 8.96
N GLN A 97 -22.04 -8.84 9.28
CA GLN A 97 -23.36 -8.40 9.71
C GLN A 97 -24.40 -8.38 8.59
N GLN A 98 -24.01 -8.37 7.30
CA GLN A 98 -24.97 -8.33 6.19
C GLN A 98 -25.59 -9.70 5.85
N GLY A 99 -25.04 -10.80 6.37
CA GLY A 99 -25.54 -12.15 6.06
C GLY A 99 -25.21 -12.65 4.65
N TYR A 100 -24.16 -12.11 4.01
CA TYR A 100 -23.69 -12.59 2.70
C TYR A 100 -23.20 -14.04 2.78
N GLN A 101 -23.61 -14.87 1.81
CA GLN A 101 -23.22 -16.29 1.76
C GLN A 101 -21.99 -16.56 0.88
N GLN A 102 -21.71 -15.67 -0.08
CA GLN A 102 -20.59 -15.80 -1.00
C GLN A 102 -19.80 -14.50 -0.98
N VAL A 103 -18.55 -14.59 -0.55
CA VAL A 103 -17.65 -13.44 -0.43
C VAL A 103 -16.39 -13.72 -1.25
N GLU A 104 -16.13 -12.85 -2.23
CA GLU A 104 -14.95 -12.88 -3.08
C GLU A 104 -14.00 -11.76 -2.63
N VAL A 105 -12.78 -12.10 -2.27
CA VAL A 105 -11.75 -11.15 -1.81
C VAL A 105 -10.65 -11.07 -2.84
N PHE A 106 -10.48 -9.89 -3.43
CA PHE A 106 -9.37 -9.59 -4.32
C PHE A 106 -8.29 -8.89 -3.50
N SER A 107 -7.20 -9.58 -3.22
CA SER A 107 -6.07 -9.08 -2.44
C SER A 107 -4.81 -8.98 -3.30
N VAL A 108 -3.75 -8.40 -2.76
CA VAL A 108 -2.47 -8.25 -3.46
C VAL A 108 -1.43 -9.21 -2.88
N SER A 109 -0.30 -9.33 -3.59
CA SER A 109 0.84 -10.14 -3.16
C SER A 109 1.26 -9.83 -1.72
N GLU A 110 1.69 -10.86 -0.98
CA GLU A 110 2.20 -10.73 0.39
C GLU A 110 3.53 -9.97 0.50
N LYS A 111 4.15 -9.62 -0.62
CA LYS A 111 5.24 -8.64 -0.65
C LYS A 111 4.79 -7.26 -0.11
N ASP A 112 3.52 -6.93 -0.30
CA ASP A 112 2.90 -5.80 0.39
C ASP A 112 2.47 -6.24 1.80
N ILE A 113 3.29 -5.90 2.79
CA ILE A 113 3.07 -6.30 4.19
C ILE A 113 1.80 -5.65 4.75
N ALA A 114 1.56 -4.37 4.43
CA ALA A 114 0.39 -3.64 4.91
C ALA A 114 -0.93 -4.25 4.39
N VAL A 115 -1.04 -4.47 3.09
CA VAL A 115 -2.29 -4.88 2.44
C VAL A 115 -2.39 -6.39 2.29
N GLY A 116 -1.37 -7.00 1.67
CA GLY A 116 -1.33 -8.41 1.32
C GLY A 116 -1.26 -9.33 2.54
N ILE A 117 -0.74 -8.83 3.67
CA ILE A 117 -0.68 -9.58 4.93
C ILE A 117 -1.62 -8.99 5.98
N HIS A 118 -1.35 -7.79 6.51
CA HIS A 118 -2.04 -7.31 7.71
C HIS A 118 -3.53 -7.03 7.47
N ARG A 119 -3.86 -6.25 6.43
CA ARG A 119 -5.25 -5.93 6.10
C ARG A 119 -6.04 -7.15 5.68
N LYS A 120 -5.44 -8.00 4.83
CA LYS A 120 -6.02 -9.29 4.43
C LYS A 120 -6.34 -10.14 5.67
N ARG A 121 -5.38 -10.31 6.58
CA ARG A 121 -5.56 -11.11 7.79
C ARG A 121 -6.67 -10.55 8.70
N GLY A 122 -6.70 -9.24 8.93
CA GLY A 122 -7.74 -8.60 9.74
C GLY A 122 -9.15 -8.84 9.20
N LEU A 123 -9.30 -8.81 7.87
CA LEU A 123 -10.55 -9.16 7.19
C LEU A 123 -10.91 -10.63 7.40
N LEU A 124 -9.99 -11.56 7.13
CA LEU A 124 -10.23 -13.00 7.23
C LEU A 124 -10.56 -13.46 8.65
N ASP A 125 -9.79 -12.98 9.64
CA ASP A 125 -10.00 -13.30 11.06
C ASP A 125 -11.39 -12.84 11.53
N GLN A 126 -11.86 -11.69 11.02
CA GLN A 126 -13.16 -11.16 11.38
C GLN A 126 -14.31 -11.91 10.68
N LEU A 127 -14.17 -12.26 9.41
CA LEU A 127 -15.16 -13.07 8.68
C LEU A 127 -15.32 -14.46 9.28
N ALA A 128 -14.24 -15.05 9.79
CA ALA A 128 -14.28 -16.36 10.45
C ALA A 128 -15.21 -16.38 11.68
N LYS A 129 -15.36 -15.25 12.40
CA LYS A 129 -16.30 -15.14 13.53
C LYS A 129 -17.76 -15.27 13.11
N TYR A 130 -18.06 -14.96 11.84
CA TYR A 130 -19.38 -15.13 11.22
C TYR A 130 -19.50 -16.43 10.42
N GLN A 131 -18.51 -17.33 10.53
CA GLN A 131 -18.45 -18.59 9.77
C GLN A 131 -18.39 -18.39 8.24
N ILE A 132 -17.99 -17.21 7.79
CA ILE A 132 -17.81 -16.90 6.37
C ILE A 132 -16.39 -17.29 5.96
N LYS A 133 -16.28 -18.14 4.95
CA LYS A 133 -15.00 -18.49 4.30
C LYS A 133 -14.98 -17.88 2.90
N PRO A 134 -14.28 -16.76 2.70
CA PRO A 134 -14.22 -16.12 1.39
C PRO A 134 -13.30 -16.89 0.43
N ASN A 135 -13.58 -16.78 -0.86
CA ASN A 135 -12.63 -17.13 -1.91
C ASN A 135 -11.64 -15.98 -2.08
N ILE A 136 -10.35 -16.28 -2.13
CA ILE A 136 -9.29 -15.26 -2.19
C ILE A 136 -8.61 -15.34 -3.55
N HIS A 137 -8.49 -14.19 -4.20
CA HIS A 137 -7.82 -14.03 -5.48
C HIS A 137 -6.71 -13.01 -5.36
N GLU A 138 -5.51 -13.39 -5.82
CA GLU A 138 -4.39 -12.44 -5.90
C GLU A 138 -4.51 -11.60 -7.17
N THR A 139 -4.29 -10.29 -7.02
CA THR A 139 -4.24 -9.29 -8.08
C THR A 139 -3.12 -8.28 -7.80
N ASN A 140 -3.11 -7.17 -8.53
CA ASN A 140 -2.20 -6.06 -8.28
C ASN A 140 -2.93 -4.71 -8.27
N PHE A 141 -2.18 -3.64 -8.06
CA PHE A 141 -2.71 -2.28 -7.97
C PHE A 141 -3.07 -1.65 -9.33
N THR A 142 -3.07 -2.40 -10.42
CA THR A 142 -3.35 -1.86 -11.75
C THR A 142 -4.83 -1.98 -12.10
N TYR A 143 -5.36 -0.93 -12.72
CA TYR A 143 -6.73 -0.91 -13.22
C TYR A 143 -7.00 -2.02 -14.25
N VAL A 144 -6.02 -2.32 -15.11
CA VAL A 144 -6.14 -3.33 -16.17
C VAL A 144 -6.36 -4.72 -15.60
N GLU A 145 -5.59 -5.12 -14.60
CA GLU A 145 -5.76 -6.43 -13.96
C GLU A 145 -7.09 -6.52 -13.19
N ALA A 146 -7.45 -5.45 -12.47
CA ALA A 146 -8.75 -5.39 -11.80
C ALA A 146 -9.92 -5.57 -12.79
N GLN A 147 -9.87 -4.89 -13.94
CA GLN A 147 -10.90 -5.01 -14.98
C GLN A 147 -10.96 -6.43 -15.57
N LYS A 148 -9.81 -7.06 -15.84
CA LYS A 148 -9.77 -8.43 -16.36
C LYS A 148 -10.42 -9.43 -15.40
N MET A 149 -10.10 -9.34 -14.11
CA MET A 149 -10.67 -10.23 -13.11
C MET A 149 -12.18 -10.06 -13.00
N LEU A 150 -12.67 -8.81 -12.94
CA LEU A 150 -14.12 -8.56 -12.91
C LEU A 150 -14.82 -9.13 -14.14
N GLN A 151 -14.24 -9.00 -15.34
CA GLN A 151 -14.82 -9.57 -16.56
C GLN A 151 -14.85 -11.12 -16.54
N MET A 152 -13.83 -11.76 -15.97
CA MET A 152 -13.81 -13.22 -15.79
C MET A 152 -14.91 -13.67 -14.83
N PHE A 153 -15.04 -13.01 -13.67
CA PHE A 153 -16.06 -13.34 -12.67
C PHE A 153 -17.48 -13.07 -13.15
N TRP A 154 -17.71 -11.95 -13.84
CA TRP A 154 -19.01 -11.63 -14.42
C TRP A 154 -19.49 -12.75 -15.35
N LYS A 155 -18.61 -13.27 -16.21
CA LYS A 155 -18.93 -14.39 -17.13
C LYS A 155 -19.20 -15.71 -16.42
N MET A 156 -18.60 -15.93 -15.25
CA MET A 156 -18.85 -17.13 -14.44
C MET A 156 -20.22 -17.08 -13.75
N TRP A 157 -20.64 -15.89 -13.30
CA TRP A 157 -21.90 -15.69 -12.58
C TRP A 157 -23.10 -15.45 -13.49
N SER A 158 -22.87 -15.06 -14.75
CA SER A 158 -23.94 -14.86 -15.75
C SER A 158 -24.38 -16.15 -16.46
N LYS A 159 -23.95 -17.32 -15.98
CA LYS A 159 -24.37 -18.65 -16.46
C LYS A 159 -25.20 -19.34 -15.39
#